data_AF-A0A354TCF5-F1
#
_entry.id   AF-A0A354TCF5-F1
#
_cell.length_a   1.000
_cell.length_b   1.000
_cell.length_c   1.000
_cell.angle_alpha   90.00
_cell.angle_beta   90.00
_cell.angle_gamma   90.00
#
_symmetry.space_group_name_H-M   'P 1'
#
loop_
_entity.id
_entity.type
_entity.pdbx_description
1 polymer ?
#
loop_
_entity_poly.entity_id
_entity_poly.type
_entity_poly.pdbx_seq_one_letter_code
_entity_poly.pdbx_strand_id
1 'polypeptide(L)'
;MQSESSAGNPAPPLSSAMSARYTLQNHPAFGEPLSKEDLYTLVARGSLARGEMCVDEDTGLSHTVGELVSGMRPVTQSRLNRPAYREISPDHDIRDEEEEIEEDEEPEEDEKYRYTPSGEVILRHAHPSWLGYTKALFLVLLLLIAAGLLLAIQLEYAVIALLCATSTLIAIGIARYSHDYIVTRERVELIWGIIGRSSKEARICDIRSIDVYESGLKGLLGLGTIDFSTAANAGIEVQFKDMRQAHEVKDLVRKLQKGVDPTED
;
A
#
# COMPACT_ATOMS: atom_id res chain seq x y z
N MET A 1 -57.26 -33.12 38.78
CA MET A 1 -56.91 -32.09 39.78
C MET A 1 -55.47 -31.71 39.48
N GLN A 2 -55.16 -30.64 38.72
CA GLN A 2 -55.33 -29.22 39.09
C GLN A 2 -54.93 -29.03 40.57
N SER A 3 -53.93 -28.24 40.94
CA SER A 3 -53.63 -26.88 40.45
C SER A 3 -52.26 -26.37 40.97
N GLU A 4 -51.64 -25.52 40.15
CA GLU A 4 -50.93 -24.25 40.49
C GLU A 4 -49.69 -24.25 41.41
N SER A 5 -48.77 -23.29 41.38
CA SER A 5 -48.37 -22.18 40.50
C SER A 5 -47.34 -21.41 41.35
N SER A 6 -46.13 -21.13 40.87
CA SER A 6 -45.45 -19.87 41.18
C SER A 6 -44.25 -19.64 40.28
N ALA A 7 -44.21 -18.43 39.75
CA ALA A 7 -43.33 -17.95 38.72
C ALA A 7 -41.95 -17.53 39.27
N GLY A 8 -40.91 -17.87 38.53
CA GLY A 8 -39.62 -17.18 38.52
C GLY A 8 -39.31 -16.80 37.08
N ASN A 9 -39.31 -15.50 36.80
CA ASN A 9 -39.13 -14.89 35.48
C ASN A 9 -37.81 -15.35 34.81
N PRO A 10 -37.77 -15.87 33.57
CA PRO A 10 -36.51 -16.01 32.86
C PRO A 10 -36.13 -14.70 32.17
N ALA A 11 -34.87 -14.33 32.38
CA ALA A 11 -34.14 -13.27 31.71
C ALA A 11 -34.34 -13.29 30.16
N PRO A 12 -34.15 -12.15 29.47
CA PRO A 12 -34.23 -12.13 28.01
C PRO A 12 -33.21 -13.12 27.42
N PRO A 13 -33.56 -13.90 26.38
CA PRO A 13 -32.60 -14.81 25.76
C PRO A 13 -31.55 -13.97 25.04
N LEU A 14 -30.37 -13.88 25.66
CA LEU A 14 -29.13 -13.50 25.00
C LEU A 14 -28.71 -14.66 24.07
N SER A 15 -28.16 -14.27 22.92
CA SER A 15 -27.35 -15.11 22.02
C SER A 15 -28.08 -16.01 21.03
N SER A 16 -28.34 -15.45 19.84
CA SER A 16 -28.55 -16.20 18.61
C SER A 16 -27.22 -16.79 18.14
N ALA A 17 -26.80 -17.90 18.74
CA ALA A 17 -25.64 -18.68 18.33
C ALA A 17 -26.07 -19.98 17.63
N MET A 18 -25.56 -20.16 16.41
CA MET A 18 -25.03 -21.43 15.91
C MET A 18 -25.95 -22.66 15.90
N SER A 19 -26.79 -22.81 14.88
CA SER A 19 -27.32 -24.13 14.50
C SER A 19 -26.72 -24.54 13.16
N ALA A 20 -26.15 -25.74 13.11
CA ALA A 20 -25.67 -26.35 11.87
C ALA A 20 -26.87 -26.81 11.03
N ARG A 21 -26.94 -26.40 9.75
CA ARG A 21 -28.17 -26.49 8.92
C ARG A 21 -27.94 -26.78 7.44
N TYR A 22 -26.69 -26.70 6.95
CA TYR A 22 -26.39 -26.75 5.52
C TYR A 22 -25.63 -28.03 5.16
N THR A 23 -26.16 -28.83 4.24
CA THR A 23 -25.51 -30.06 3.76
C THR A 23 -24.93 -29.88 2.37
N LEU A 24 -23.74 -30.45 2.14
CA LEU A 24 -23.04 -30.38 0.83
C LEU A 24 -23.41 -31.61 -0.02
N GLN A 25 -24.04 -31.38 -1.18
CA GLN A 25 -24.61 -32.47 -1.98
C GLN A 25 -23.56 -33.40 -2.64
N ASN A 26 -22.34 -32.90 -2.89
CA ASN A 26 -21.35 -33.58 -3.73
C ASN A 26 -20.01 -33.86 -3.02
N HIS A 27 -19.93 -33.75 -1.70
CA HIS A 27 -18.66 -33.88 -0.98
C HIS A 27 -18.58 -35.17 -0.14
N PRO A 28 -17.70 -36.14 -0.48
CA PRO A 28 -17.64 -37.44 0.21
C PRO A 28 -17.12 -37.37 1.65
N ALA A 29 -16.52 -36.24 2.07
CA ALA A 29 -15.97 -36.04 3.41
C ALA A 29 -16.88 -35.26 4.38
N PHE A 30 -17.96 -34.63 3.90
CA PHE A 30 -18.80 -33.73 4.70
C PHE A 30 -20.28 -34.13 4.55
N GLY A 31 -20.67 -35.23 5.20
CA GLY A 31 -22.04 -35.75 5.18
C GLY A 31 -22.93 -35.23 6.32
N GLU A 32 -22.38 -34.45 7.23
CA GLU A 32 -23.10 -33.86 8.37
C GLU A 32 -23.58 -32.43 8.02
N PRO A 33 -24.65 -31.93 8.64
CA PRO A 33 -25.06 -30.54 8.46
C PRO A 33 -24.01 -29.59 9.04
N LEU A 34 -23.58 -28.61 8.25
CA LEU A 34 -22.59 -27.59 8.61
C LEU A 34 -23.28 -26.28 8.98
N SER A 35 -22.67 -25.52 9.89
CA SER A 35 -23.11 -24.15 10.16
C SER A 35 -22.64 -23.19 9.07
N LYS A 36 -23.23 -22.00 9.07
CA LYS A 36 -22.81 -20.91 8.19
C LYS A 36 -21.32 -20.56 8.39
N GLU A 37 -20.83 -20.62 9.63
CA GLU A 37 -19.42 -20.34 9.99
C GLU A 37 -18.46 -21.46 9.57
N ASP A 38 -18.90 -22.72 9.57
CA ASP A 38 -18.10 -23.84 9.08
C ASP A 38 -17.91 -23.73 7.56
N LEU A 39 -18.98 -23.40 6.83
CA LEU A 39 -18.90 -23.12 5.39
C LEU A 39 -17.95 -21.95 5.09
N TYR A 40 -17.99 -20.89 5.90
CA TYR A 40 -17.05 -19.78 5.80
C TYR A 40 -15.59 -20.24 5.99
N THR A 41 -15.34 -21.00 7.06
CA THR A 41 -14.01 -21.48 7.42
C THR A 41 -13.42 -22.40 6.35
N LEU A 42 -14.24 -23.28 5.77
CA LEU A 42 -13.81 -24.19 4.71
C LEU A 42 -13.48 -23.44 3.41
N VAL A 43 -14.26 -22.42 3.06
CA VAL A 43 -13.96 -21.53 1.93
C VAL A 43 -12.69 -20.72 2.18
N ALA A 44 -12.52 -20.18 3.38
CA ALA A 44 -11.34 -19.40 3.76
C ALA A 44 -10.05 -20.25 3.74
N ARG A 45 -10.14 -21.53 4.12
CA ARG A 45 -9.04 -22.50 4.06
C ARG A 45 -8.83 -23.12 2.67
N GLY A 46 -9.63 -22.73 1.67
CA GLY A 46 -9.54 -23.24 0.30
C GLY A 46 -9.95 -24.70 0.13
N SER A 47 -10.60 -25.30 1.14
CA SER A 47 -11.10 -26.68 1.11
C SER A 47 -12.45 -26.81 0.40
N LEU A 48 -13.14 -25.69 0.16
CA LEU A 48 -14.45 -25.63 -0.47
C LEU A 48 -14.52 -24.44 -1.43
N ALA A 49 -15.01 -24.65 -2.66
CA ALA A 49 -15.15 -23.56 -3.62
C ALA A 49 -16.44 -22.77 -3.36
N ARG A 50 -16.39 -21.44 -3.53
CA ARG A 50 -17.57 -20.56 -3.39
C ARG A 50 -18.71 -20.91 -4.34
N GLY A 51 -18.44 -21.60 -5.43
CA GLY A 51 -19.44 -22.06 -6.40
C GLY A 51 -20.12 -23.38 -6.05
N GLU A 52 -19.77 -24.02 -4.92
CA GLU A 52 -20.39 -25.27 -4.50
C GLU A 52 -21.81 -25.07 -3.99
N MET A 53 -22.64 -26.09 -4.20
CA MET A 53 -24.05 -26.10 -3.82
C MET A 53 -24.23 -26.77 -2.47
N CYS A 54 -24.94 -26.09 -1.58
CA CYS A 54 -25.39 -26.62 -0.31
C CYS A 54 -26.92 -26.56 -0.23
N VAL A 55 -27.51 -27.44 0.56
CA VAL A 55 -28.96 -27.44 0.81
C VAL A 55 -29.22 -27.11 2.27
N ASP A 56 -30.16 -26.20 2.49
CA ASP A 56 -30.68 -25.91 3.81
C ASP A 56 -31.69 -27.00 4.22
N GLU A 57 -31.44 -27.67 5.35
CA GLU A 57 -32.30 -28.75 5.85
C GLU A 57 -33.68 -28.28 6.32
N ASP A 58 -33.80 -27.02 6.75
CA ASP A 58 -35.07 -26.47 7.26
C ASP A 58 -36.02 -26.08 6.11
N THR A 59 -35.46 -25.55 5.02
CA THR A 59 -36.22 -25.01 3.89
C THR A 59 -36.21 -25.91 2.65
N GLY A 60 -35.28 -26.87 2.58
CA GLY A 60 -35.06 -27.75 1.43
C GLY A 60 -34.53 -27.03 0.19
N LEU A 61 -34.14 -25.76 0.31
CA LEU A 61 -33.67 -24.94 -0.81
C LEU A 61 -32.17 -25.10 -1.03
N SER A 62 -31.76 -25.11 -2.30
CA SER A 62 -30.37 -25.14 -2.68
C SER A 62 -29.80 -23.73 -2.80
N HIS A 63 -28.68 -23.49 -2.12
CA HIS A 63 -27.95 -22.23 -2.09
C HIS A 63 -26.51 -22.43 -2.56
N THR A 64 -25.92 -21.40 -3.14
CA THR A 64 -24.47 -21.40 -3.37
C THR A 64 -23.74 -21.01 -2.08
N VAL A 65 -22.64 -21.69 -1.76
CA VAL A 65 -21.87 -21.42 -0.55
C VAL A 65 -21.37 -19.96 -0.54
N GLY A 66 -20.98 -19.44 -1.70
CA GLY A 66 -20.55 -18.05 -1.86
C GLY A 66 -21.62 -17.03 -1.52
N GLU A 67 -22.90 -17.30 -1.85
CA GLU A 67 -24.02 -16.42 -1.51
C GLU A 67 -24.24 -16.36 0.02
N LEU A 68 -24.16 -17.50 0.70
CA LEU A 68 -24.28 -17.56 2.16
C LEU A 68 -23.10 -16.86 2.87
N VAL A 69 -21.89 -16.98 2.31
CA VAL A 69 -20.64 -16.45 2.90
C VAL A 69 -20.37 -14.99 2.55
N SER A 70 -21.02 -14.44 1.52
CA SER A 70 -20.74 -13.11 0.93
C SER A 70 -20.84 -11.89 1.86
N GLY A 71 -21.43 -12.03 3.05
CA GLY A 71 -21.59 -10.96 4.04
C GLY A 71 -20.93 -11.19 5.41
N MET A 72 -20.18 -12.29 5.60
CA MET A 72 -19.51 -12.55 6.88
C MET A 72 -18.10 -11.94 6.90
N ARG A 73 -17.84 -11.08 7.90
CA ARG A 73 -16.48 -10.64 8.24
C ARG A 73 -15.68 -11.85 8.77
N PRO A 74 -14.37 -11.93 8.52
CA PRO A 74 -13.56 -13.02 9.05
C PRO A 74 -13.70 -13.05 10.57
N VAL A 75 -14.15 -14.18 11.09
CA VAL A 75 -13.98 -14.48 12.51
C VAL A 75 -12.49 -14.66 12.69
N THR A 76 -11.83 -13.70 13.33
CA THR A 76 -10.48 -13.87 13.84
C THR A 76 -10.53 -15.06 14.78
N GLN A 77 -10.17 -16.25 14.27
CA GLN A 77 -10.05 -17.44 15.08
C GLN A 77 -8.92 -17.16 16.06
N SER A 78 -9.30 -16.86 17.30
CA SER A 78 -8.43 -16.93 18.45
C SER A 78 -7.67 -18.26 18.37
N ARG A 79 -6.36 -18.14 18.52
CA ARG A 79 -5.35 -19.19 18.40
C ARG A 79 -5.89 -20.53 18.87
N LEU A 80 -5.92 -21.51 17.95
CA LEU A 80 -6.25 -22.89 18.26
C LEU A 80 -5.48 -23.36 19.49
N ASN A 81 -6.23 -23.86 20.46
CA ASN A 81 -5.77 -24.61 21.61
C ASN A 81 -4.92 -25.80 21.11
N ARG A 82 -3.60 -25.72 21.26
CA ARG A 82 -2.66 -26.77 20.85
C ARG A 82 -2.68 -27.86 21.93
N PRO A 83 -3.01 -29.12 21.61
CA PRO A 83 -3.01 -30.17 22.62
C PRO A 83 -1.59 -30.49 23.05
N ALA A 84 -1.44 -30.68 24.36
CA ALA A 84 -0.19 -30.93 25.05
C ALA A 84 0.48 -32.22 24.57
N TYR A 85 1.68 -32.11 23.98
CA TYR A 85 2.68 -33.15 24.18
C TYR A 85 3.30 -32.91 25.56
N ARG A 86 2.82 -33.71 26.53
CA ARG A 86 3.37 -33.82 27.87
C ARG A 86 4.57 -34.76 27.80
N GLU A 87 5.75 -34.21 27.54
CA GLU A 87 6.98 -34.90 27.91
C GLU A 87 7.19 -34.75 29.42
N ILE A 88 7.46 -35.88 30.06
CA ILE A 88 7.60 -36.05 31.50
C ILE A 88 9.07 -35.78 31.87
N SER A 89 9.35 -34.89 32.83
CA SER A 89 10.35 -34.96 33.93
C SER A 89 10.79 -33.54 34.39
N PRO A 90 11.44 -33.36 35.56
CA PRO A 90 10.86 -33.37 36.91
C PRO A 90 11.15 -32.06 37.71
N ASP A 91 10.34 -31.81 38.73
CA ASP A 91 10.56 -30.89 39.87
C ASP A 91 11.23 -29.52 39.61
N HIS A 92 10.40 -28.48 39.52
CA HIS A 92 10.78 -27.16 40.03
C HIS A 92 9.56 -26.49 40.67
N ASP A 93 9.72 -26.08 41.93
CA ASP A 93 8.73 -25.37 42.74
C ASP A 93 8.22 -24.11 42.01
N ILE A 94 6.91 -24.03 41.80
CA ILE A 94 6.24 -22.82 41.31
C ILE A 94 6.07 -21.88 42.50
N ARG A 95 6.86 -20.80 42.55
CA ARG A 95 6.50 -19.61 43.32
C ARG A 95 5.69 -18.73 42.38
N ASP A 96 4.46 -18.44 42.78
CA ASP A 96 3.54 -17.54 42.10
C ASP A 96 4.14 -16.12 42.08
N GLU A 97 4.77 -15.76 40.96
CA GLU A 97 5.00 -14.36 40.58
C GLU A 97 4.08 -14.10 39.38
N GLU A 98 2.96 -13.43 39.65
CA GLU A 98 2.08 -12.87 38.62
C GLU A 98 2.87 -11.80 37.85
N GLU A 99 3.58 -12.20 36.81
CA GLU A 99 4.04 -11.26 35.77
C GLU A 99 2.80 -10.81 35.00
N GLU A 100 2.33 -9.60 35.30
CA GLU A 100 1.45 -8.83 34.42
C GLU A 100 2.16 -8.73 33.07
N ILE A 101 1.71 -9.53 32.10
CA ILE A 101 2.10 -9.38 30.71
C ILE A 101 1.41 -8.09 30.25
N GLU A 102 2.16 -6.98 30.26
CA GLU A 102 1.82 -5.79 29.49
C GLU A 102 1.70 -6.27 28.02
N GLU A 103 0.46 -6.44 27.56
CA GLU A 103 0.16 -6.55 26.13
C GLU A 103 0.53 -5.21 25.53
N ASP A 104 1.78 -5.09 25.08
CA ASP A 104 2.18 -4.06 24.13
C ASP A 104 1.29 -4.24 22.89
N GLU A 105 0.21 -3.45 22.82
CA GLU A 105 -0.51 -3.19 21.58
C GLU A 105 0.51 -2.60 20.59
N GLU A 106 1.12 -3.45 19.78
CA GLU A 106 1.88 -3.00 18.61
C GLU A 106 0.95 -2.09 17.80
N PRO A 107 1.28 -0.81 17.63
CA PRO A 107 0.41 0.12 16.93
C PRO A 107 0.24 -0.35 15.48
N GLU A 108 -1.01 -0.39 15.01
CA GLU A 108 -1.39 -0.72 13.62
C GLU A 108 -0.53 0.07 12.61
N GLU A 109 0.50 -0.57 12.02
CA GLU A 109 1.40 0.04 11.02
C GLU A 109 0.79 0.15 9.60
N ASP A 110 -0.53 0.07 9.46
CA ASP A 110 -1.17 0.00 8.14
C ASP A 110 -1.29 1.38 7.44
N GLU A 111 -0.93 2.49 8.09
CA GLU A 111 -1.08 3.84 7.52
C GLU A 111 0.11 4.34 6.66
N LYS A 112 1.24 3.62 6.58
CA LYS A 112 2.47 4.18 5.97
C LYS A 112 2.73 3.81 4.50
N TYR A 113 2.06 2.79 3.96
CA TYR A 113 2.36 2.29 2.62
C TYR A 113 1.38 2.85 1.58
N ARG A 114 1.86 3.71 0.67
CA ARG A 114 1.10 4.09 -0.53
C ARG A 114 1.17 2.97 -1.54
N TYR A 115 0.03 2.61 -2.13
CA TYR A 115 -0.04 1.59 -3.16
C TYR A 115 -0.18 2.21 -4.56
N THR A 116 0.45 1.59 -5.57
CA THR A 116 0.15 1.91 -6.97
C THR A 116 -1.27 1.46 -7.34
N PRO A 117 -1.86 1.96 -8.44
CA PRO A 117 -3.15 1.43 -8.94
C PRO A 117 -3.13 -0.08 -9.20
N SER A 118 -1.94 -0.66 -9.41
CA SER A 118 -1.71 -2.10 -9.58
C SER A 118 -1.59 -2.87 -8.26
N GLY A 119 -1.69 -2.21 -7.10
CA GLY A 119 -1.64 -2.85 -5.78
C GLY A 119 -0.24 -3.04 -5.19
N GLU A 120 0.81 -2.50 -5.81
CA GLU A 120 2.18 -2.62 -5.29
C GLU A 120 2.52 -1.52 -4.28
N VAL A 121 3.24 -1.91 -3.22
CA VAL A 121 3.80 -1.00 -2.22
C VAL A 121 4.79 -0.05 -2.89
N ILE A 122 4.53 1.25 -2.78
CA ILE A 122 5.41 2.31 -3.24
C ILE A 122 6.39 2.65 -2.13
N LEU A 123 7.67 2.35 -2.37
CA LEU A 123 8.73 2.58 -1.39
C LEU A 123 9.18 4.04 -1.38
N ARG A 124 9.22 4.67 -2.56
CA ARG A 124 9.63 6.07 -2.71
C ARG A 124 8.81 6.74 -3.81
N HIS A 125 8.14 7.82 -3.41
CA HIS A 125 7.65 8.84 -4.33
C HIS A 125 8.65 9.98 -4.35
N ALA A 126 9.13 10.36 -5.54
CA ALA A 126 9.96 11.53 -5.72
C ALA A 126 9.38 12.45 -6.79
N HIS A 127 9.60 13.75 -6.60
CA HIS A 127 9.33 14.76 -7.62
C HIS A 127 10.65 15.38 -8.06
N PRO A 128 10.75 15.87 -9.30
CA PRO A 128 11.92 16.67 -9.72
C PRO A 128 12.12 17.82 -8.74
N SER A 129 13.31 18.38 -8.58
CA SER A 129 13.53 19.51 -7.65
C SER A 129 13.24 20.85 -8.31
N TRP A 130 12.80 21.86 -7.54
CA TRP A 130 12.60 23.22 -8.08
C TRP A 130 13.90 23.78 -8.69
N LEU A 131 15.02 23.41 -8.06
CA LEU A 131 16.36 23.76 -8.50
C LEU A 131 16.77 23.07 -9.82
N GLY A 132 16.02 22.08 -10.32
CA GLY A 132 16.25 21.55 -11.67
C GLY A 132 16.08 22.62 -12.75
N TYR A 133 15.20 23.58 -12.49
CA TYR A 133 14.86 24.70 -13.36
C TYR A 133 15.67 25.97 -13.07
N THR A 134 16.95 25.85 -12.66
CA THR A 134 17.80 27.01 -12.30
C THR A 134 17.81 28.13 -13.35
N LYS A 135 17.88 27.79 -14.64
CA LYS A 135 17.84 28.78 -15.73
C LYS A 135 16.54 29.57 -15.77
N ALA A 136 15.40 28.89 -15.54
CA ALA A 136 14.09 29.51 -15.56
C ALA A 136 13.85 30.34 -14.28
N LEU A 137 14.29 29.85 -13.11
CA LEU A 137 14.26 30.62 -11.86
C LEU A 137 15.13 31.87 -11.93
N PHE A 138 16.31 31.78 -12.56
CA PHE A 138 17.16 32.94 -12.80
C PHE A 138 16.49 33.96 -13.72
N LEU A 139 15.79 33.51 -14.76
CA LEU A 139 14.99 34.37 -15.63
C LEU A 139 13.88 35.08 -14.86
N VAL A 140 13.13 34.36 -14.01
CA VAL A 140 12.09 34.95 -13.14
C VAL A 140 12.69 36.01 -12.23
N LEU A 141 13.83 35.73 -11.59
CA LEU A 141 14.53 36.69 -10.74
C LEU A 141 14.91 37.95 -11.53
N LEU A 142 15.45 37.79 -12.74
CA LEU A 142 15.83 38.90 -13.61
C LEU A 142 14.60 39.75 -14.01
N LEU A 143 13.47 39.11 -14.33
CA LEU A 143 12.22 39.80 -14.63
C LEU A 143 11.66 40.56 -13.42
N LEU A 144 11.76 40.01 -12.21
CA LEU A 144 11.34 40.71 -10.98
C LEU A 144 12.22 41.92 -10.69
N ILE A 145 13.54 41.82 -10.88
CA ILE A 145 14.46 42.95 -10.73
C ILE A 145 14.13 44.02 -11.78
N ALA A 146 13.92 43.62 -13.04
CA ALA A 146 13.52 44.54 -14.10
C ALA A 146 12.19 45.24 -13.78
N ALA A 147 11.18 44.50 -13.31
CA ALA A 147 9.90 45.05 -12.88
C ALA A 147 10.08 46.09 -11.75
N GLY A 148 10.93 45.79 -10.75
CA GLY A 148 11.26 46.71 -9.67
C GLY A 148 11.93 48.00 -10.15
N LEU A 149 12.84 47.92 -11.11
CA LEU A 149 13.48 49.10 -11.71
C LEU A 149 12.49 49.92 -12.56
N LEU A 150 11.61 49.24 -13.30
CA LEU A 150 10.61 49.88 -14.15
C LEU A 150 9.52 50.59 -13.34
N LEU A 151 9.23 50.17 -12.10
CA LEU A 151 8.32 50.87 -11.19
C LEU A 151 8.74 52.32 -10.94
N ALA A 152 10.04 52.61 -10.96
CA ALA A 152 10.57 53.97 -10.77
C ALA A 152 10.42 54.87 -12.00
N ILE A 153 10.17 54.30 -13.18
CA ILE A 153 10.10 55.03 -14.46
C ILE A 153 8.65 55.15 -14.91
N GLN A 154 7.99 54.01 -15.16
CA GLN A 154 6.61 53.94 -15.68
C GLN A 154 5.92 52.65 -15.20
N LEU A 155 4.76 52.83 -14.57
CA LEU A 155 3.99 51.73 -13.97
C LEU A 155 3.55 50.68 -15.01
N GLU A 156 3.21 51.09 -16.23
CA GLU A 156 2.70 50.19 -17.28
C GLU A 156 3.71 49.08 -17.62
N TYR A 157 4.98 49.42 -17.80
CA TYR A 157 6.02 48.44 -18.10
C TYR A 157 6.33 47.52 -16.91
N ALA A 158 6.23 48.04 -15.69
CA ALA A 158 6.41 47.23 -14.49
C ALA A 158 5.34 46.14 -14.38
N VAL A 159 4.08 46.47 -14.71
CA VAL A 159 2.97 45.50 -14.73
C VAL A 159 3.20 44.42 -15.79
N ILE A 160 3.64 44.79 -17.01
CA ILE A 160 3.94 43.82 -18.07
C ILE A 160 5.08 42.88 -17.65
N ALA A 161 6.17 43.42 -17.08
CA ALA A 161 7.29 42.60 -16.60
C ALA A 161 6.86 41.63 -15.49
N LEU A 162 5.99 42.08 -14.58
CA LEU A 162 5.45 41.26 -13.50
C LEU A 162 4.54 40.14 -14.03
N LEU A 163 3.69 40.42 -15.03
CA LEU A 163 2.87 39.39 -15.70
C LEU A 163 3.73 38.34 -16.42
N CYS A 164 4.82 38.75 -17.07
CA CYS A 164 5.76 37.81 -17.67
C CYS A 164 6.46 36.93 -16.62
N ALA A 165 6.85 37.52 -15.48
CA ALA A 165 7.48 36.78 -14.38
C ALA A 165 6.52 35.73 -13.78
N THR A 166 5.28 36.12 -13.51
CA THR A 166 4.26 35.21 -12.95
C THR A 166 3.88 34.12 -13.94
N SER A 167 3.69 34.44 -15.23
CA SER A 167 3.45 33.46 -16.29
C SER A 167 4.57 32.42 -16.37
N THR A 168 5.83 32.87 -16.30
CA THR A 168 6.99 31.98 -16.30
C THR A 168 7.00 31.07 -15.07
N LEU A 169 6.69 31.60 -13.87
CA LEU A 169 6.57 30.79 -12.65
C LEU A 169 5.47 29.72 -12.77
N ILE A 170 4.32 30.08 -13.31
CA ILE A 170 3.21 29.14 -13.54
C ILE A 170 3.65 28.04 -14.51
N ALA A 171 4.32 28.38 -15.61
CA ALA A 171 4.83 27.40 -16.56
C ALA A 171 5.82 26.41 -15.92
N ILE A 172 6.72 26.89 -15.04
CA ILE A 172 7.62 26.04 -14.26
C ILE A 172 6.83 25.12 -13.33
N GLY A 173 5.81 25.67 -12.65
CA GLY A 173 4.93 24.89 -11.77
C GLY A 173 4.24 23.75 -12.51
N ILE A 174 3.65 24.04 -13.67
CA ILE A 174 3.01 23.03 -14.51
C ILE A 174 4.03 21.97 -14.96
N ALA A 175 5.20 22.40 -15.46
CA ALA A 175 6.24 21.48 -15.91
C ALA A 175 6.72 20.55 -14.78
N ARG A 176 6.78 21.06 -13.55
CA ARG A 176 7.10 20.29 -12.35
C ARG A 176 6.03 19.25 -12.03
N TYR A 177 4.76 19.64 -12.01
CA TYR A 177 3.64 18.72 -11.74
C TYR A 177 3.43 17.68 -12.84
N SER A 178 4.10 17.84 -13.98
CA SER A 178 3.98 16.93 -15.11
C SER A 178 4.91 15.72 -15.03
N HIS A 179 5.73 15.58 -13.98
CA HIS A 179 6.71 14.50 -13.86
C HIS A 179 6.62 13.85 -12.48
N ASP A 180 6.23 12.58 -12.47
CA ASP A 180 6.16 11.77 -11.25
C ASP A 180 7.13 10.60 -11.36
N TYR A 181 7.98 10.45 -10.34
CA TYR A 181 8.94 9.37 -10.21
C TYR A 181 8.46 8.42 -9.11
N ILE A 182 8.21 7.16 -9.47
CA ILE A 182 7.68 6.14 -8.58
C ILE A 182 8.63 4.94 -8.58
N VAL A 183 9.00 4.48 -7.39
CA VAL A 183 9.82 3.28 -7.20
C VAL A 183 9.02 2.27 -6.36
N THR A 184 8.73 1.11 -6.96
CA THR A 184 8.09 -0.03 -6.28
C THR A 184 9.10 -1.16 -6.03
N ARG A 185 8.67 -2.27 -5.43
CA ARG A 185 9.54 -3.44 -5.18
C ARG A 185 9.96 -4.14 -6.47
N GLU A 186 9.10 -4.11 -7.48
CA GLU A 186 9.28 -4.89 -8.71
C GLU A 186 9.69 -4.02 -9.91
N ARG A 187 9.27 -2.75 -9.94
CA ARG A 187 9.53 -1.85 -11.06
C ARG A 187 9.81 -0.42 -10.64
N VAL A 188 10.43 0.30 -11.56
CA VAL A 188 10.65 1.73 -11.53
C VAL A 188 9.80 2.35 -12.62
N GLU A 189 8.98 3.34 -12.26
CA GLU A 189 8.04 3.99 -13.19
C GLU A 189 8.28 5.51 -13.24
N LEU A 190 8.29 6.03 -14.46
CA LEU A 190 8.30 7.45 -14.77
C LEU A 190 6.99 7.78 -15.48
N ILE A 191 6.18 8.62 -14.87
CA ILE A 191 4.95 9.14 -15.47
C ILE A 191 5.20 10.59 -15.89
N TRP A 192 4.88 10.94 -17.14
CA TRP A 192 4.92 12.31 -17.61
C TRP A 192 3.72 12.73 -18.45
N GLY A 193 3.37 14.02 -18.35
CA GLY A 193 2.43 14.69 -19.23
C GLY A 193 1.33 15.48 -18.53
N ILE A 194 0.86 16.54 -19.19
CA ILE A 194 -0.14 17.48 -18.66
C ILE A 194 -1.55 17.09 -19.10
N ILE A 195 -1.70 16.75 -20.39
CA ILE A 195 -3.00 16.49 -21.04
C ILE A 195 -3.17 15.00 -21.36
N GLY A 196 -2.08 14.35 -21.79
CA GLY A 196 -2.01 12.89 -21.92
C GLY A 196 -0.96 12.37 -20.95
N ARG A 197 -1.34 11.40 -20.10
CA ARG A 197 -0.39 10.72 -19.22
C ARG A 197 0.31 9.63 -20.03
N SER A 198 1.61 9.77 -20.19
CA SER A 198 2.49 8.72 -20.70
C SER A 198 3.29 8.16 -19.54
N SER A 199 3.45 6.84 -19.49
CA SER A 199 4.30 6.18 -18.50
C SER A 199 5.38 5.35 -19.18
N LYS A 200 6.52 5.26 -18.52
CA LYS A 200 7.63 4.36 -18.84
C LYS A 200 7.90 3.56 -17.59
N GLU A 201 7.90 2.25 -17.75
CA GLU A 201 8.21 1.31 -16.69
C GLU A 201 9.48 0.53 -17.04
N ALA A 202 10.28 0.23 -16.04
CA ALA A 202 11.42 -0.68 -16.13
C ALA A 202 11.39 -1.62 -14.92
N ARG A 203 11.42 -2.93 -15.16
CA ARG A 203 11.46 -3.92 -14.08
C ARG A 203 12.82 -3.92 -13.40
N ILE A 204 12.85 -3.98 -12.08
CA ILE A 204 14.09 -3.93 -11.29
C ILE A 204 15.03 -5.09 -11.63
N CYS A 205 14.48 -6.28 -11.94
CA CYS A 205 15.25 -7.45 -12.38
C CYS A 205 15.93 -7.27 -13.75
N ASP A 206 15.38 -6.42 -14.63
CA ASP A 206 15.87 -6.26 -16.00
C ASP A 206 16.85 -5.10 -16.15
N ILE A 207 17.05 -4.30 -15.09
CA ILE A 207 17.98 -3.17 -15.05
C ILE A 207 19.41 -3.70 -15.04
N ARG A 208 20.18 -3.33 -16.06
CA ARG A 208 21.58 -3.74 -16.25
C ARG A 208 22.57 -2.73 -15.67
N SER A 209 22.33 -1.45 -15.88
CA SER A 209 23.16 -0.37 -15.33
C SER A 209 22.30 0.73 -14.74
N ILE A 210 22.83 1.33 -13.68
CA ILE A 210 22.26 2.49 -12.99
C ILE A 210 23.36 3.53 -12.92
N ASP A 211 23.25 4.52 -13.79
CA ASP A 211 24.23 5.59 -13.93
C ASP A 211 23.69 6.85 -13.25
N VAL A 212 24.52 7.48 -12.42
CA VAL A 212 24.14 8.70 -11.68
C VAL A 212 25.08 9.82 -12.10
N TYR A 213 24.47 10.89 -12.58
CA TYR A 213 25.17 12.07 -13.07
C TYR A 213 24.85 13.26 -12.18
N GLU A 214 25.87 13.76 -11.48
CA GLU A 214 25.82 15.00 -10.72
C GLU A 214 26.74 16.02 -11.41
N SER A 215 26.17 17.02 -12.08
CA SER A 215 26.97 17.97 -12.86
C SER A 215 27.12 19.32 -12.15
N GLY A 216 28.38 19.73 -11.92
CA GLY A 216 28.76 21.08 -11.50
C GLY A 216 28.00 21.62 -10.28
N LEU A 217 27.47 22.85 -10.40
CA LEU A 217 26.68 23.49 -9.33
C LEU A 217 25.40 22.71 -8.96
N LYS A 218 24.83 21.91 -9.88
CA LYS A 218 23.66 21.08 -9.56
C LYS A 218 24.04 19.97 -8.57
N GLY A 219 25.21 19.34 -8.76
CA GLY A 219 25.75 18.38 -7.80
C GLY A 219 26.04 18.99 -6.43
N LEU A 220 26.59 20.21 -6.38
CA LEU A 220 26.79 20.93 -5.10
C LEU A 220 25.47 21.21 -4.36
N LEU A 221 24.39 21.44 -5.10
CA LEU A 221 23.03 21.59 -4.56
C LEU A 221 22.36 20.25 -4.20
N GLY A 222 23.07 19.13 -4.35
CA GLY A 222 22.58 17.77 -4.08
C GLY A 222 21.58 17.26 -5.12
N LEU A 223 21.63 17.78 -6.34
CA LEU A 223 20.79 17.38 -7.46
C LEU A 223 21.56 16.45 -8.39
N GLY A 224 20.99 15.26 -8.61
CA GLY A 224 21.50 14.28 -9.57
C GLY A 224 20.44 13.86 -10.57
N THR A 225 20.91 13.34 -11.70
CA THR A 225 20.10 12.64 -12.69
C THR A 225 20.46 11.16 -12.65
N ILE A 226 19.46 10.28 -12.59
CA ILE A 226 19.64 8.82 -12.61
C ILE A 226 19.11 8.28 -13.93
N ASP A 227 19.94 7.49 -14.60
CA ASP A 227 19.60 6.80 -15.83
C ASP A 227 19.55 5.30 -15.58
N PHE A 228 18.39 4.69 -15.88
CA PHE A 228 18.17 3.25 -15.82
C PHE A 228 18.21 2.68 -17.24
N SER A 229 19.17 1.78 -17.47
CA SER A 229 19.30 1.05 -18.73
C SER A 229 18.95 -0.41 -18.52
N THR A 230 18.07 -0.96 -19.36
CA THR A 230 17.62 -2.35 -19.25
C THR A 230 18.27 -3.24 -20.30
N ALA A 231 18.15 -4.56 -20.12
CA ALA A 231 18.65 -5.53 -21.09
C ALA A 231 17.87 -5.51 -22.42
N ALA A 232 16.62 -5.04 -22.42
CA ALA A 232 15.72 -5.09 -23.56
C ALA A 232 15.99 -4.00 -24.60
N ASN A 233 16.52 -2.85 -24.18
CA ASN A 233 16.76 -1.70 -25.05
C ASN A 233 18.21 -1.19 -24.91
N ALA A 234 18.85 -0.84 -26.03
CA ALA A 234 20.24 -0.40 -26.04
C ALA A 234 20.47 1.02 -25.48
N GLY A 235 19.43 1.66 -24.95
CA GLY A 235 19.45 3.03 -24.44
C GLY A 235 18.73 3.18 -23.10
N ILE A 236 18.68 4.43 -22.62
CA ILE A 236 18.07 4.79 -21.33
C ILE A 236 16.55 4.56 -21.42
N GLU A 237 16.04 3.61 -20.63
CA GLU A 237 14.62 3.29 -20.62
C GLU A 237 13.86 4.28 -19.74
N VAL A 238 14.34 4.49 -18.50
CA VAL A 238 13.77 5.41 -17.51
C VAL A 238 14.86 6.39 -17.03
N GLN A 239 14.51 7.67 -16.95
CA GLN A 239 15.43 8.74 -16.54
C GLN A 239 14.78 9.64 -15.47
N PHE A 240 15.39 9.71 -14.29
CA PHE A 240 14.97 10.58 -13.21
C PHE A 240 15.82 11.84 -13.21
N LYS A 241 15.23 13.00 -13.51
CA LYS A 241 15.98 14.26 -13.67
C LYS A 241 15.88 15.13 -12.43
N ASP A 242 17.00 15.80 -12.12
CA ASP A 242 17.09 16.84 -11.10
C ASP A 242 16.50 16.42 -9.75
N MET A 243 16.72 15.16 -9.37
CA MET A 243 16.23 14.58 -8.13
C MET A 243 17.22 14.85 -7.00
N ARG A 244 16.71 15.20 -5.82
CA ARG A 244 17.53 15.27 -4.60
C ARG A 244 17.83 13.86 -4.12
N GLN A 245 19.04 13.65 -3.60
CA GLN A 245 19.47 12.35 -3.05
C GLN A 245 19.44 11.22 -4.10
N ALA A 246 19.98 11.50 -5.29
CA ALA A 246 20.06 10.50 -6.36
C ALA A 246 20.79 9.22 -5.92
N HIS A 247 21.79 9.35 -5.06
CA HIS A 247 22.51 8.21 -4.48
C HIS A 247 21.62 7.29 -3.61
N GLU A 248 20.72 7.85 -2.81
CA GLU A 248 19.83 7.05 -1.95
C GLU A 248 18.90 6.17 -2.77
N VAL A 249 18.34 6.71 -3.85
CA VAL A 249 17.46 5.94 -4.75
C VAL A 249 18.25 4.90 -5.54
N LYS A 250 19.48 5.21 -5.95
CA LYS A 250 20.37 4.20 -6.56
C LYS A 250 20.62 3.04 -5.60
N ASP A 251 20.93 3.34 -4.35
CA ASP A 251 21.23 2.32 -3.34
C ASP A 251 19.98 1.51 -2.98
N LEU A 252 18.82 2.17 -2.90
CA LEU A 252 17.52 1.51 -2.74
C LEU A 252 17.26 0.50 -3.87
N VAL A 253 17.38 0.92 -5.13
CA VAL A 253 17.16 0.02 -6.27
C VAL A 253 18.18 -1.13 -6.26
N ARG A 254 19.43 -0.88 -5.87
CA ARG A 254 20.44 -1.94 -5.70
C ARG A 254 20.13 -2.92 -4.56
N LYS A 255 19.55 -2.45 -3.45
CA LYS A 255 19.07 -3.33 -2.36
C LYS A 255 17.95 -4.23 -2.86
N LEU A 256 16.98 -3.65 -3.57
CA LEU A 256 15.87 -4.38 -4.18
C LEU A 256 16.34 -5.42 -5.21
N GLN A 257 17.35 -5.11 -6.02
CA GLN A 257 17.97 -6.09 -6.94
C GLN A 257 18.62 -7.28 -6.23
N LYS A 258 19.12 -7.07 -5.00
CA LYS A 258 19.70 -8.14 -4.19
C LYS A 258 18.65 -8.93 -3.40
N GLY A 259 17.37 -8.56 -3.51
CA GLY A 259 16.28 -9.16 -2.73
C GLY A 259 16.30 -8.79 -1.25
N VAL A 260 16.99 -7.70 -0.87
CA VAL A 260 17.00 -7.19 0.50
C VAL A 260 15.82 -6.21 0.64
N ASP A 261 14.92 -6.48 1.58
CA ASP A 261 13.80 -5.57 1.87
C ASP A 261 14.34 -4.34 2.62
N PRO A 262 14.24 -3.12 2.05
CA PRO A 262 14.78 -1.92 2.68
C PRO A 262 14.05 -1.48 3.96
N THR A 263 13.01 -2.20 4.40
CA THR A 263 12.30 -1.96 5.66
C THR A 263 12.87 -2.73 6.85
N GLU A 264 13.85 -3.62 6.64
CA GLU A 264 14.43 -4.47 7.69
C GLU A 264 15.72 -3.88 8.35
N ASP A 265 16.09 -2.62 8.06
CA ASP A 265 17.26 -1.93 8.64
C ASP A 265 16.88 -0.97 9.79
#